data_AF-A0A662GEL4-F1
#
_entry.id   AF-A0A662GEL4-F1
#
_cell.length_a   1.000
_cell.length_b   1.000
_cell.length_c   1.000
_cell.angle_alpha   90.00
_cell.angle_beta   90.00
_cell.angle_gamma   90.00
#
_symmetry.space_group_name_H-M   'P 1'
#
loop_
_entity.id
_entity.type
_entity.pdbx_description
1 polymer ?
#
loop_
_entity_poly.entity_id
_entity_poly.type
_entity_poly.pdbx_seq_one_letter_code
_entity_poly.pdbx_strand_id
1 'polypeptide(L)'
;MACFTRTYRRSYHIRCSKLYCKESTTLADRVKFLISKRAFFLIIVLVLVSPVFGVILADMVGYHEPLDLAAEALGLEDKNEEINWTPFIDYTVPGLPDPIGYVLAGFMGVVMVLALGMGMAKILSREK
;
A
#
# COMPACT_ATOMS: atom_id res chain seq x y z
N MET A 1 34.25 15.56 -31.04
CA MET A 1 34.53 16.28 -32.31
C MET A 1 33.42 15.89 -33.26
N ALA A 2 32.48 16.72 -33.72
CA ALA A 2 32.33 18.19 -33.77
C ALA A 2 31.07 18.62 -32.95
N CYS A 3 31.02 19.72 -32.19
CA CYS A 3 31.35 21.11 -32.52
C CYS A 3 30.50 21.66 -33.67
N PHE A 4 29.30 22.17 -33.36
CA PHE A 4 28.76 23.29 -34.10
C PHE A 4 28.09 24.27 -33.15
N THR A 5 28.89 25.26 -32.77
CA THR A 5 28.51 26.53 -32.18
C THR A 5 27.70 27.34 -33.18
N ARG A 6 26.56 27.92 -32.76
CA ARG A 6 26.06 29.16 -33.38
C ARG A 6 25.43 30.07 -32.33
N THR A 7 26.31 30.89 -31.76
CA THR A 7 26.13 32.34 -31.60
C THR A 7 24.73 32.91 -31.81
N TYR A 8 24.08 33.30 -30.71
CA TYR A 8 23.36 34.56 -30.68
C TYR A 8 23.50 35.23 -29.31
N ARG A 9 24.54 36.06 -29.20
CA ARG A 9 24.69 37.05 -28.14
C ARG A 9 23.66 38.15 -28.40
N ARG A 10 22.62 38.24 -27.58
CA ARG A 10 21.83 39.47 -27.46
C ARG A 10 21.65 39.77 -25.97
N SER A 11 22.39 40.79 -25.51
CA SER A 11 22.19 41.43 -24.22
C SER A 11 20.75 41.88 -24.12
N TYR A 12 19.97 41.19 -23.29
CA TYR A 12 18.89 41.82 -22.56
C TYR A 12 19.08 41.46 -21.10
N HIS A 13 19.10 42.52 -20.30
CA HIS A 13 19.28 42.57 -18.88
C HIS A 13 18.05 41.98 -18.17
N ILE A 14 17.77 40.70 -18.38
CA ILE A 14 16.73 40.01 -17.63
C ILE A 14 17.43 39.47 -16.39
N ARG A 15 17.16 40.16 -15.27
CA ARG A 15 17.41 39.70 -13.92
C ARG A 15 16.79 38.31 -13.82
N CYS A 16 17.57 37.25 -14.07
CA CYS A 16 17.13 35.87 -13.96
C CYS A 16 16.65 35.67 -12.52
N SER A 17 15.34 35.73 -12.35
CA SER A 17 14.67 35.32 -11.15
C SER A 17 15.16 33.93 -10.82
N LYS A 18 15.84 33.82 -9.69
CA LYS A 18 16.43 32.62 -9.08
C LYS A 18 15.37 31.56 -8.69
N LEU A 19 14.19 31.60 -9.30
CA LEU A 19 12.97 30.93 -8.88
C LEU A 19 12.55 29.75 -9.77
N TYR A 20 13.19 29.52 -10.91
CA TYR A 20 12.86 28.39 -11.80
C TYR A 20 13.99 27.34 -11.93
N CYS A 21 14.95 27.33 -11.00
CA CYS A 21 16.04 26.35 -10.97
C CYS A 21 16.10 25.66 -9.59
N LYS A 22 14.97 25.11 -9.16
CA LYS A 22 14.88 24.26 -7.97
C LYS A 22 13.79 23.20 -8.13
N GLU A 23 13.72 22.53 -9.28
CA GLU A 23 12.70 21.50 -9.49
C GLU A 23 13.25 20.35 -10.35
N SER A 24 14.35 19.75 -9.90
CA SER A 24 14.74 18.41 -10.33
C SER A 24 15.28 17.64 -9.13
N THR A 25 14.52 17.61 -8.03
CA THR A 25 14.62 16.47 -7.11
C THR A 25 14.23 15.24 -7.89
N THR A 26 15.13 14.28 -8.06
CA THR A 26 14.84 13.07 -8.83
C THR A 26 13.61 12.38 -8.22
N LEU A 27 12.78 11.75 -9.06
CA LEU A 27 11.59 11.01 -8.59
C LEU A 27 11.98 9.96 -7.52
N ALA A 28 13.18 9.40 -7.65
CA ALA A 28 13.81 8.49 -6.70
C ALA A 28 14.13 9.13 -5.33
N ASP A 29 14.56 10.40 -5.29
CA ASP A 29 14.81 11.12 -4.03
C ASP A 29 13.51 11.42 -3.27
N ARG A 30 12.41 11.66 -3.98
CA ARG A 30 11.09 11.86 -3.35
C ARG A 30 10.50 10.56 -2.79
N VAL A 31 10.69 9.43 -3.47
CA VAL A 31 10.28 8.10 -2.95
C VAL A 31 11.08 7.73 -1.69
N LYS A 32 12.40 7.98 -1.67
CA LYS A 32 13.22 7.79 -0.47
C LYS A 32 12.81 8.70 0.69
N PHE A 33 12.41 9.94 0.40
CA PHE A 33 12.01 10.92 1.41
C PHE A 33 10.66 10.59 2.07
N LEU A 34 9.75 9.89 1.38
CA LEU A 34 8.44 9.50 1.93
C LEU A 34 8.51 8.43 3.02
N ILE A 35 9.58 7.64 3.09
CA ILE A 35 9.83 6.70 4.20
C ILE A 35 10.49 7.47 5.35
N SER A 36 9.77 8.46 5.89
CA SER A 36 10.13 9.06 7.16
C SER A 36 9.92 8.05 8.28
N LYS A 37 10.83 8.00 9.27
CA LYS A 37 10.68 7.15 10.46
C LYS A 37 9.31 7.34 11.14
N ARG A 38 8.75 8.55 11.06
CA ARG A 38 7.42 8.89 11.58
C ARG A 38 6.29 8.21 10.79
N ALA A 39 6.38 8.17 9.47
CA ALA A 39 5.40 7.51 8.62
C ALA A 39 5.41 6.00 8.84
N PHE A 40 6.60 5.39 8.93
CA PHE A 40 6.71 3.96 9.22
C PHE A 40 6.18 3.61 10.61
N PHE A 41 6.48 4.43 11.62
CA PHE A 41 5.90 4.27 12.95
C PHE A 41 4.37 4.37 12.94
N LEU A 42 3.81 5.35 12.23
CA LEU A 42 2.36 5.47 12.07
C LEU A 42 1.74 4.25 11.39
N ILE A 43 2.36 3.71 10.34
CA ILE A 43 1.88 2.51 9.66
C ILE A 43 1.83 1.32 10.63
N ILE A 44 2.88 1.10 11.42
CA ILE A 44 2.89 0.03 12.41
C ILE A 44 1.77 0.21 13.43
N VAL A 45 1.62 1.42 13.99
CA VAL A 45 0.56 1.72 14.95
C VAL A 45 -0.82 1.46 14.34
N LEU A 46 -1.05 1.89 13.09
CA LEU A 46 -2.33 1.71 12.41
C LEU A 46 -2.65 0.22 12.17
N VAL A 47 -1.65 -0.58 11.79
CA VAL A 47 -1.79 -2.03 11.58
C VAL A 47 -2.06 -2.75 12.90
N LEU A 48 -1.51 -2.30 14.02
CA LEU A 48 -1.79 -2.89 15.33
C LEU A 48 -3.16 -2.52 15.87
N VAL A 49 -3.67 -1.32 15.53
CA VAL A 49 -4.99 -0.85 15.94
C VAL A 49 -6.09 -1.43 15.04
N SER A 50 -5.79 -1.84 13.81
CA SER A 50 -6.78 -2.28 12.84
C SER A 50 -7.65 -3.49 13.25
N PRO A 51 -7.18 -4.51 14.01
CA PRO A 51 -8.03 -5.63 14.43
C PRO A 51 -9.15 -5.21 15.38
N VAL A 52 -9.00 -4.07 16.06
CA VAL A 52 -10.07 -3.50 16.89
C VAL A 52 -11.30 -3.23 16.04
N PHE A 53 -11.11 -2.70 14.82
CA PHE A 53 -12.21 -2.42 13.91
C PHE A 53 -12.63 -3.63 13.09
N GLY A 54 -11.68 -4.47 12.67
CA GLY A 54 -11.93 -5.58 11.76
C GLY A 54 -12.53 -6.83 12.41
N VAL A 55 -12.18 -7.11 13.67
CA VAL A 55 -12.59 -8.34 14.36
C VAL A 55 -13.43 -7.97 15.58
N ILE A 56 -12.83 -7.28 16.55
CA ILE A 56 -13.45 -7.07 17.87
C ILE A 56 -14.77 -6.29 17.77
N LEU A 57 -14.77 -5.15 17.07
CA LEU A 57 -15.98 -4.34 16.94
C LEU A 57 -17.01 -4.98 16.00
N ALA A 58 -16.58 -5.75 15.00
CA ALA A 58 -17.49 -6.46 14.11
C ALA A 58 -18.29 -7.53 14.89
N ASP A 59 -17.59 -8.30 15.72
CA ASP A 59 -18.19 -9.32 16.59
C ASP A 59 -19.14 -8.68 17.63
N MET A 60 -18.71 -7.57 18.24
CA MET A 60 -19.52 -6.88 19.25
C MET A 60 -20.81 -6.28 18.71
N VAL A 61 -20.82 -5.86 17.43
CA VAL A 61 -22.01 -5.31 16.77
C VAL A 61 -22.90 -6.44 16.21
N GLY A 62 -22.42 -7.69 16.24
CA GLY A 62 -23.12 -8.84 15.67
C GLY A 62 -23.24 -8.70 14.15
N TYR A 63 -22.16 -8.29 13.49
CA TYR A 63 -22.13 -8.25 12.03
C TYR A 63 -22.27 -9.68 11.50
N HIS A 64 -23.35 -9.93 10.77
CA HIS A 64 -23.58 -11.18 10.05
C HIS A 64 -23.43 -10.92 8.55
N GLU A 65 -22.76 -11.82 7.84
CA GLU A 65 -22.65 -11.66 6.39
C GLU A 65 -24.04 -11.80 5.74
N PRO A 66 -24.39 -10.94 4.77
CA PRO A 66 -25.70 -10.98 4.13
C PRO A 66 -25.94 -12.30 3.38
N LEU A 67 -24.86 -12.97 2.98
CA LEU A 67 -24.92 -14.26 2.32
C LEU A 67 -25.33 -15.37 3.31
N ASP A 68 -24.83 -15.33 4.55
CA ASP A 68 -25.20 -16.28 5.61
C ASP A 68 -26.68 -16.15 5.97
N LEU A 69 -27.16 -14.91 6.12
CA LEU A 69 -28.58 -14.64 6.37
C LEU A 69 -29.49 -15.16 5.24
N ALA A 70 -29.03 -15.06 3.99
CA ALA A 70 -29.76 -15.58 2.84
C ALA A 70 -29.73 -17.12 2.80
N ALA A 71 -28.61 -17.74 3.14
CA ALA A 71 -28.47 -19.19 3.23
C ALA A 71 -29.35 -19.78 4.34
N GLU A 72 -29.36 -19.14 5.52
CA GLU A 72 -30.23 -19.53 6.63
C GLU A 72 -31.71 -19.36 6.28
N ALA A 73 -32.08 -18.27 5.58
CA ALA A 73 -33.44 -18.09 5.08
C ALA A 73 -33.87 -19.15 4.05
N LEU A 74 -32.92 -19.79 3.38
CA LEU A 74 -33.13 -20.93 2.48
C LEU A 74 -33.04 -22.29 3.19
N GLY A 75 -32.78 -22.30 4.50
CA GLY A 75 -32.63 -23.52 5.31
C GLY A 75 -31.34 -24.28 5.04
N LEU A 76 -30.31 -23.61 4.50
CA LEU A 76 -28.99 -24.20 4.26
C LEU A 76 -28.13 -23.98 5.50
N GLU A 77 -27.61 -25.07 6.08
CA GLU A 77 -26.59 -25.01 7.14
C GLU A 77 -25.21 -24.71 6.53
N ASP A 78 -24.44 -23.89 7.23
CA ASP A 78 -23.07 -23.62 6.84
C ASP A 78 -22.20 -24.86 7.06
N LYS A 79 -21.65 -25.39 5.97
CA LYS A 79 -20.78 -26.57 5.95
C LYS A 79 -19.33 -26.21 5.63
N ASN A 80 -19.00 -24.91 5.57
CA ASN A 80 -17.68 -24.44 5.18
C ASN A 80 -16.61 -24.94 6.17
N GLU A 81 -16.95 -25.15 7.44
CA GLU A 81 -16.03 -25.75 8.43
C GLU A 81 -15.92 -27.29 8.36
N GLU A 82 -16.95 -27.99 7.88
CA GLU A 82 -16.98 -29.47 7.83
C GLU A 82 -16.37 -30.05 6.54
N ILE A 83 -16.62 -29.41 5.39
CA ILE A 83 -16.20 -29.90 4.08
C ILE A 83 -15.56 -28.75 3.31
N ASN A 84 -14.26 -28.54 3.55
CA ASN A 84 -13.50 -27.53 2.83
C ASN A 84 -12.44 -28.17 1.93
N TRP A 85 -12.48 -27.82 0.63
CA TRP A 85 -11.47 -28.23 -0.35
C TRP A 85 -10.29 -27.24 -0.38
N THR A 86 -10.49 -26.03 0.15
CA THR A 86 -9.47 -24.98 0.06
C THR A 86 -8.47 -25.09 1.21
N PRO A 87 -7.16 -24.97 0.93
CA PRO A 87 -6.14 -24.97 1.98
C PRO A 87 -6.18 -23.70 2.86
N PHE A 88 -6.87 -22.64 2.40
CA PHE A 88 -7.10 -21.39 3.14
C PHE A 88 -8.59 -21.11 3.17
N ILE A 89 -9.23 -21.46 4.28
CA ILE A 89 -10.65 -21.22 4.53
C ILE A 89 -10.83 -19.72 4.74
N ASP A 90 -11.70 -19.11 3.94
CA ASP A 90 -12.06 -17.68 4.02
C ASP A 90 -10.85 -16.74 4.03
N TYR A 91 -9.82 -17.10 3.26
CA TYR A 91 -8.53 -16.38 3.18
C TYR A 91 -7.77 -16.29 4.50
N THR A 92 -8.17 -17.10 5.48
CA THR A 92 -7.55 -17.21 6.79
C THR A 92 -6.54 -18.35 6.82
N VAL A 93 -5.51 -18.20 7.64
CA VAL A 93 -4.50 -19.24 7.83
C VAL A 93 -5.04 -20.24 8.86
N PRO A 94 -5.22 -21.51 8.50
CA PRO A 94 -5.75 -22.51 9.43
C PRO A 94 -4.81 -22.67 10.64
N GLY A 95 -5.38 -22.73 11.84
CA GLY A 95 -4.64 -22.88 13.10
C GLY A 95 -4.11 -21.57 13.71
N LEU A 96 -4.52 -20.41 13.19
CA LEU A 96 -4.15 -19.10 13.73
C LEU A 96 -5.40 -18.33 14.21
N PRO A 97 -5.37 -17.68 15.39
CA PRO A 97 -6.47 -16.82 15.84
C PRO A 97 -6.71 -15.63 14.89
N ASP A 98 -7.99 -15.30 14.65
CA ASP A 98 -8.40 -14.26 13.69
C ASP A 98 -7.75 -12.89 13.92
N PRO A 99 -7.61 -12.37 15.15
CA PRO A 99 -6.93 -11.09 15.38
C PRO A 99 -5.47 -11.12 14.92
N ILE A 100 -4.79 -12.27 15.08
CA ILE A 100 -3.38 -12.42 14.69
C ILE A 100 -3.28 -12.54 13.17
N GLY A 101 -4.17 -13.30 12.54
CA GLY A 101 -4.28 -13.40 11.08
C GLY A 101 -4.49 -12.03 10.43
N TYR A 102 -5.38 -11.22 11.01
CA TYR A 102 -5.67 -9.86 10.54
C TYR A 102 -4.44 -8.95 10.55
N VAL A 103 -3.67 -8.96 11.64
CA VAL A 103 -2.42 -8.17 11.74
C VAL A 103 -1.39 -8.63 10.72
N LEU A 104 -1.23 -9.95 10.53
CA LEU A 104 -0.28 -10.50 9.56
C LEU A 104 -0.65 -10.11 8.12
N ALA A 105 -1.94 -10.21 7.77
CA ALA A 105 -2.44 -9.76 6.47
C ALA A 105 -2.17 -8.26 6.25
N GLY A 106 -2.38 -7.44 7.29
CA GLY A 106 -2.06 -6.01 7.28
C GLY A 106 -0.58 -5.73 6.98
N PHE A 107 0.34 -6.39 7.67
CA PHE A 107 1.78 -6.25 7.39
C PHE A 107 2.14 -6.73 5.98
N MET A 108 1.54 -7.83 5.52
CA MET A 108 1.78 -8.38 4.20
C MET A 108 1.38 -7.39 3.09
N GLY A 109 0.21 -6.76 3.23
CA GLY A 109 -0.24 -5.70 2.34
C GLY A 109 0.71 -4.50 2.30
N VAL A 110 1.16 -4.02 3.48
CA VAL A 110 2.15 -2.93 3.57
C VAL A 110 3.44 -3.29 2.82
N VAL A 111 3.97 -4.49 3.05
CA VAL A 111 5.20 -4.96 2.39
C VAL A 111 5.00 -5.05 0.87
N MET A 112 3.89 -5.60 0.40
CA MET A 112 3.59 -5.71 -1.03
C MET A 112 3.50 -4.34 -1.70
N VAL A 113 2.77 -3.39 -1.12
CA VAL A 113 2.63 -2.04 -1.69
C VAL A 113 3.98 -1.33 -1.76
N LEU A 114 4.79 -1.41 -0.70
CA LEU A 114 6.13 -0.83 -0.68
C LEU A 114 7.05 -1.49 -1.72
N ALA A 115 7.02 -2.82 -1.83
CA ALA A 115 7.82 -3.57 -2.79
C ALA A 115 7.46 -3.20 -4.23
N LEU A 116 6.17 -3.10 -4.55
CA LEU A 116 5.69 -2.70 -5.88
C LEU A 116 6.07 -1.26 -6.20
N GLY A 117 5.82 -0.33 -5.28
CA GLY A 117 6.16 1.09 -5.47
C GLY A 117 7.66 1.31 -5.70
N MET A 118 8.51 0.66 -4.88
CA MET A 118 9.96 0.72 -5.06
C MET A 118 10.43 0.00 -6.33
N GLY A 119 9.81 -1.14 -6.66
CA GLY A 119 10.11 -1.90 -7.87
C GLY A 119 9.86 -1.07 -9.13
N MET A 120 8.69 -0.45 -9.24
CA MET A 120 8.33 0.43 -10.36
C MET A 120 9.25 1.66 -10.44
N ALA A 121 9.54 2.31 -9.31
CA ALA A 121 10.44 3.45 -9.27
C ALA A 121 11.86 3.09 -9.75
N LYS A 122 12.34 1.89 -9.42
CA LYS A 122 13.64 1.39 -9.86
C LYS A 122 13.66 1.11 -11.36
N ILE A 123 12.60 0.52 -11.92
CA ILE A 123 12.50 0.23 -13.36
C ILE A 123 12.51 1.55 -14.16
N LEU A 124 11.68 2.53 -13.78
CA LEU A 124 11.58 3.80 -14.49
C LEU A 124 12.88 4.63 -14.41
N SER A 125 13.62 4.50 -13.31
CA SER A 125 14.90 5.22 -13.14
C SER A 125 16.05 4.61 -13.96
N ARG A 126 15.90 3.38 -14.49
CA ARG A 126 16.93 2.73 -15.33
C ARG A 126 16.85 3.13 -16.81
N GLU A 127 15.75 3.75 -17.23
CA GLU A 127 15.57 4.20 -18.61
C GLU A 127 16.15 5.60 -18.90
N LYS A 128 16.72 6.25 -17.89
CA LYS A 128 17.30 7.60 -17.99
C LYS A 128 18.81 7.56 -18.03
#